data_AF-A0A3E2CCS7-F1
#
_entry.id   AF-A0A3E2CCS7-F1
#
_cell.length_a   1.000
_cell.length_b   1.000
_cell.length_c   1.000
_cell.angle_alpha   90.00
_cell.angle_beta   90.00
_cell.angle_gamma   90.00
#
_symmetry.space_group_name_H-M   'P 1'
#
loop_
_entity.id
_entity.type
_entity.pdbx_description
1 polymer ?
#
loop_
_entity_poly.entity_id
_entity_poly.type
_entity_poly.pdbx_seq_one_letter_code
_entity_poly.pdbx_strand_id
1 'polypeptide(L)'
;NVIQGAIIGALAATLMQFNASIPGLNYVCDIPAAIVMTLMIMAYVRVFPKDAARKFSIFPLIATFITTVVSGLIFASTASFFVLHSPKTILVMLPIILGTAVFNAVVVEVLYTPIRLVLHK
;
A
#
# COMPACT_ATOMS: atom_id res chain seq x y z
N ASN A 1 -14.33 2.05 -9.39
CA ASN A 1 -13.48 2.25 -8.19
C ASN A 1 -12.51 1.09 -7.98
N VAL A 2 -12.95 -0.13 -7.65
CA VAL A 2 -12.03 -1.26 -7.39
C VAL A 2 -11.19 -1.66 -8.60
N ILE A 3 -11.80 -1.80 -9.80
CA ILE A 3 -11.06 -2.11 -11.04
C ILE A 3 -10.01 -1.03 -11.35
N GLN A 4 -10.35 0.24 -11.14
CA GLN A 4 -9.43 1.36 -11.35
C GLN A 4 -8.26 1.31 -10.35
N GLY A 5 -8.53 0.97 -9.08
CA GLY A 5 -7.50 0.72 -8.08
C GLY A 5 -6.57 -0.44 -8.46
N ALA A 6 -7.12 -1.55 -8.98
CA ALA A 6 -6.33 -2.67 -9.45
C ALA A 6 -5.44 -2.30 -10.66
N ILE A 7 -5.95 -1.50 -11.61
CA ILE A 7 -5.17 -0.99 -12.75
C ILE A 7 -4.02 -0.09 -12.27
N ILE A 8 -4.29 0.81 -11.32
CA ILE A 8 -3.25 1.66 -10.72
C ILE A 8 -2.19 0.80 -10.03
N GLY A 9 -2.60 -0.22 -9.28
CA GLY A 9 -1.69 -1.18 -8.65
C GLY A 9 -0.85 -1.94 -9.68
N ALA A 10 -1.44 -2.39 -10.79
CA ALA A 10 -0.72 -3.05 -11.86
C ALA A 10 0.30 -2.13 -12.55
N LEU A 11 -0.05 -0.86 -12.78
CA LEU A 11 0.87 0.16 -13.33
C LEU A 11 2.00 0.51 -12.35
N ALA A 12 1.72 0.55 -11.04
CA ALA A 12 2.77 0.72 -10.04
C ALA A 12 3.73 -0.49 -10.06
N ALA A 13 3.19 -1.70 -10.12
CA ALA A 13 3.97 -2.93 -10.20
C ALA A 13 4.86 -2.98 -11.45
N THR A 14 4.35 -2.57 -12.62
CA THR A 14 5.15 -2.52 -13.86
C THR A 14 6.36 -1.61 -13.72
N LEU A 15 6.17 -0.43 -13.13
CA LEU A 15 7.26 0.53 -12.91
C LEU A 15 8.30 -0.01 -11.92
N MET A 16 7.87 -0.61 -10.82
CA MET A 16 8.79 -1.19 -9.84
C MET A 16 9.53 -2.41 -10.39
N GLN A 17 8.89 -3.17 -11.29
CA GLN A 17 9.49 -4.35 -11.90
C GLN A 17 10.78 -4.04 -12.68
N PHE A 18 10.96 -2.81 -13.18
CA PHE A 18 12.17 -2.42 -13.90
C PHE A 18 13.46 -2.49 -13.08
N ASN A 19 13.40 -2.29 -11.76
CA ASN A 19 14.58 -2.42 -10.89
C ASN A 19 14.55 -3.68 -10.00
N ALA A 20 13.42 -4.38 -9.96
CA ALA A 20 13.21 -5.45 -8.99
C ALA A 20 14.16 -6.63 -9.20
N SER A 21 14.69 -7.14 -8.08
CA SER A 21 15.59 -8.30 -8.06
C SER A 21 14.87 -9.62 -8.35
N ILE A 22 13.54 -9.68 -8.21
CA ILE A 22 12.73 -10.88 -8.43
C ILE A 22 11.65 -10.58 -9.49
N PRO A 23 11.73 -11.18 -10.69
CA PRO A 23 10.73 -11.01 -11.74
C PRO A 23 9.32 -11.41 -11.30
N GLY A 24 8.33 -10.54 -11.53
CA GLY A 24 6.90 -10.83 -11.32
C GLY A 24 6.39 -10.70 -9.88
N LEU A 25 7.29 -10.66 -8.88
CA LEU A 25 6.89 -10.67 -7.46
C LEU A 25 6.09 -9.43 -7.07
N ASN A 26 6.44 -8.26 -7.61
CA ASN A 26 5.73 -7.01 -7.31
C ASN A 26 4.26 -7.07 -7.73
N TYR A 27 3.94 -7.69 -8.88
CA TYR A 27 2.55 -7.84 -9.32
C TYR A 27 1.70 -8.65 -8.33
N VAL A 28 2.28 -9.70 -7.74
CA VAL A 28 1.61 -10.54 -6.75
C VAL A 28 1.31 -9.78 -5.46
N CYS A 29 2.14 -8.79 -5.12
CA CYS A 29 2.04 -8.04 -3.86
C CYS A 29 1.18 -6.78 -4.02
N ASP A 30 1.40 -6.01 -5.07
CA ASP A 30 0.83 -4.67 -5.24
C ASP A 30 -0.59 -4.69 -5.80
N ILE A 31 -0.95 -5.66 -6.64
CA ILE A 31 -2.32 -5.75 -7.16
C ILE A 31 -3.31 -6.04 -6.01
N PRO A 32 -3.10 -7.06 -5.14
CA PRO A 32 -3.98 -7.29 -4.00
C PRO A 32 -3.97 -6.13 -3.01
N ALA A 33 -2.80 -5.55 -2.74
CA ALA A 33 -2.68 -4.42 -1.81
C ALA A 33 -3.44 -3.18 -2.32
N ALA A 34 -3.35 -2.86 -3.61
CA ALA A 34 -4.10 -1.75 -4.20
C ALA A 34 -5.62 -1.97 -4.13
N ILE A 35 -6.08 -3.21 -4.29
CA ILE A 35 -7.48 -3.58 -4.08
C ILE A 35 -7.89 -3.36 -2.63
N VAL A 36 -7.09 -3.83 -1.66
CA VAL A 36 -7.34 -3.64 -0.22
C VAL A 36 -7.44 -2.15 0.12
N MET A 37 -6.49 -1.33 -0.34
CA MET A 37 -6.50 0.11 -0.13
C MET A 37 -7.77 0.76 -0.69
N THR A 38 -8.15 0.37 -1.91
CA THR A 38 -9.34 0.90 -2.57
C THR A 38 -10.62 0.53 -1.81
N LEU A 39 -10.73 -0.72 -1.34
CA LEU A 39 -11.86 -1.17 -0.54
C LEU A 39 -11.91 -0.44 0.81
N MET A 40 -10.77 -0.24 1.47
CA MET A 40 -10.69 0.51 2.72
C MET A 40 -11.17 1.95 2.54
N ILE A 41 -10.70 2.64 1.51
CA ILE A 41 -11.12 4.01 1.21
C ILE A 41 -12.63 4.07 0.92
N MET A 42 -13.14 3.14 0.10
CA MET A 42 -14.57 3.07 -0.21
C MET A 42 -15.43 2.81 1.03
N ALA A 43 -15.01 1.89 1.91
CA ALA A 43 -15.69 1.59 3.16
C ALA A 43 -15.69 2.80 4.09
N TYR A 44 -14.54 3.48 4.23
CA TYR A 44 -14.40 4.66 5.08
C TYR A 44 -15.30 5.81 4.63
N VAL A 45 -15.31 6.13 3.34
CA VAL A 45 -16.18 7.20 2.79
C VAL A 45 -17.66 6.87 3.01
N ARG A 46 -18.04 5.59 2.95
CA ARG A 46 -19.43 5.16 3.14
C ARG A 46 -19.88 5.16 4.60
N VAL A 47 -19.00 4.80 5.53
CA VAL A 47 -19.31 4.70 6.97
C VAL A 47 -19.15 6.06 7.67
N PHE A 48 -18.16 6.85 7.28
CA PHE A 48 -17.82 8.13 7.91
C PHE A 48 -17.81 9.28 6.89
N PRO A 49 -18.94 9.61 6.24
CA PRO A 49 -18.98 10.65 5.21
C PRO A 49 -18.62 12.05 5.74
N LYS A 50 -18.89 12.34 7.02
CA LYS A 50 -18.56 13.61 7.68
C LYS A 50 -17.08 13.75 8.02
N ASP A 51 -16.42 12.66 8.43
CA ASP A 51 -14.98 12.65 8.71
C ASP A 51 -14.15 12.54 7.43
N ALA A 52 -14.66 11.89 6.38
CA ALA A 52 -14.07 11.89 5.06
C ALA A 52 -14.03 13.31 4.43
N ALA A 53 -15.00 14.17 4.77
CA ALA A 53 -15.03 15.56 4.32
C ALA A 53 -14.12 16.49 5.15
N ARG A 54 -13.63 16.07 6.33
CA ARG A 54 -12.85 16.92 7.23
C ARG A 54 -11.48 17.24 6.63
N LYS A 55 -11.06 18.52 6.71
CA LYS A 55 -9.82 19.06 6.09
C LYS A 55 -8.54 18.31 6.49
N PHE A 56 -8.49 17.82 7.72
CA PHE A 56 -7.47 16.90 8.23
C PHE A 56 -8.11 15.56 8.57
N SER A 57 -7.62 14.50 7.95
CA SER A 57 -8.04 13.13 8.21
C SER A 57 -6.79 12.28 8.38
N ILE A 58 -6.68 11.55 9.48
CA ILE A 58 -5.58 10.60 9.75
C ILE A 58 -5.78 9.29 8.95
N PHE A 59 -6.91 9.17 8.27
CA PHE A 59 -7.25 7.98 7.50
C PHE A 59 -6.25 7.62 6.39
N PRO A 60 -5.72 8.55 5.58
CA PRO A 60 -4.71 8.26 4.55
C PRO A 60 -3.43 7.66 5.16
N LEU A 61 -3.00 8.14 6.32
CA LEU A 61 -1.89 7.56 7.07
C LEU A 61 -2.18 6.10 7.45
N ILE A 62 -3.32 5.82 8.09
CA ILE A 62 -3.67 4.46 8.53
C ILE A 62 -3.86 3.51 7.34
N ALA A 63 -4.55 3.98 6.29
CA ALA A 63 -4.81 3.19 5.09
C ALA A 63 -3.50 2.84 4.37
N THR A 64 -2.58 3.80 4.23
CA THR A 64 -1.26 3.57 3.64
C THR A 64 -0.43 2.62 4.48
N PHE A 65 -0.43 2.79 5.81
CA PHE A 65 0.30 1.90 6.71
C PHE A 65 -0.17 0.46 6.56
N ILE A 66 -1.48 0.21 6.70
CA ILE A 66 -2.07 -1.13 6.59
C ILE A 66 -1.78 -1.72 5.20
N THR A 67 -1.97 -0.95 4.13
CA THR A 67 -1.71 -1.40 2.76
C THR A 67 -0.25 -1.79 2.55
N THR A 68 0.69 -0.99 3.07
CA THR A 68 2.13 -1.25 2.95
C THR A 68 2.56 -2.46 3.77
N VAL A 69 1.98 -2.65 4.96
CA VAL A 69 2.22 -3.86 5.75
C VAL A 69 1.69 -5.08 5.02
N VAL A 70 0.48 -5.01 4.45
CA VAL A 70 -0.12 -6.12 3.69
C VAL A 70 0.73 -6.47 2.46
N SER A 71 1.12 -5.49 1.64
CA SER A 71 1.97 -5.76 0.46
C SER A 71 3.34 -6.31 0.87
N GLY A 72 3.96 -5.73 1.91
CA GLY A 72 5.26 -6.16 2.43
C GLY A 72 5.23 -7.58 3.01
N LEU A 73 4.15 -7.96 3.69
CA LEU A 73 3.98 -9.32 4.20
C LEU A 73 3.75 -10.34 3.08
N ILE A 74 2.96 -10.00 2.05
CA ILE A 74 2.78 -10.85 0.86
C ILE A 74 4.13 -11.02 0.15
N PHE A 75 4.90 -9.94 0.01
CA PHE A 75 6.23 -9.97 -0.59
C PHE A 75 7.18 -10.86 0.20
N ALA A 76 7.32 -10.62 1.51
CA ALA A 76 8.23 -11.39 2.35
C ALA A 76 7.83 -12.86 2.43
N SER A 77 6.54 -13.17 2.52
CA SER A 77 6.06 -14.56 2.51
C SER A 77 6.40 -15.23 1.18
N THR A 78 6.02 -14.61 0.07
CA THR A 78 6.24 -15.18 -1.27
C THR A 78 7.73 -15.34 -1.58
N ALA A 79 8.55 -14.33 -1.28
CA ALA A 79 10.00 -14.40 -1.43
C ALA A 79 10.62 -15.48 -0.53
N SER A 80 10.20 -15.58 0.74
CA SER A 80 10.79 -16.52 1.69
C SER A 80 10.45 -17.97 1.37
N PHE A 81 9.22 -18.25 0.93
CA PHE A 81 8.79 -19.61 0.59
C PHE A 81 9.23 -20.06 -0.79
N PHE A 82 9.09 -19.21 -1.82
CA PHE A 82 9.29 -19.62 -3.21
C PHE A 82 10.68 -19.30 -3.77
N VAL A 83 11.38 -18.31 -3.21
CA VAL A 83 12.69 -17.88 -3.73
C VAL A 83 13.81 -18.35 -2.79
N LEU A 84 13.73 -17.97 -1.52
CA LEU A 84 14.80 -18.20 -0.55
C LEU A 84 14.71 -19.56 0.16
N HIS A 85 13.56 -20.24 0.09
CA HIS A 85 13.29 -21.51 0.79
C HIS A 85 13.66 -21.47 2.29
N SER A 86 13.61 -20.28 2.89
CA SER A 86 14.02 -20.02 4.26
C SER A 86 12.91 -19.23 4.96
N PRO A 87 11.99 -19.90 5.67
CA PRO A 87 10.83 -19.25 6.28
C PRO A 87 11.23 -18.29 7.42
N LYS A 88 12.43 -18.44 7.99
CA LYS A 88 12.96 -17.53 9.01
C LYS A 88 13.24 -16.12 8.46
N THR A 89 13.39 -15.97 7.15
CA THR A 89 13.64 -14.67 6.52
C THR A 89 12.47 -13.70 6.67
N ILE A 90 11.23 -14.20 6.82
CA ILE A 90 10.04 -13.35 7.07
C ILE A 90 10.22 -12.52 8.35
N LEU A 91 10.71 -13.14 9.43
CA LEU A 91 10.94 -12.46 10.71
C LEU A 91 12.05 -11.40 10.61
N VAL A 92 13.05 -11.63 9.76
CA VAL A 92 14.13 -10.67 9.50
C VAL A 92 13.66 -9.51 8.65
N MET A 93 12.71 -9.75 7.74
CA MET A 93 12.10 -8.70 6.90
C MET A 93 11.04 -7.88 7.65
N LEU A 94 10.48 -8.38 8.75
CA LEU A 94 9.42 -7.70 9.49
C LEU A 94 9.77 -6.27 9.95
N PRO A 95 10.95 -6.00 10.54
CA PRO A 95 11.34 -4.64 10.92
C PRO A 95 11.49 -3.72 9.72
N ILE A 96 11.95 -4.25 8.58
CA ILE A 96 12.08 -3.50 7.33
C ILE A 96 10.70 -3.11 6.82
N ILE A 97 9.76 -4.06 6.78
CA ILE A 97 8.36 -3.82 6.35
C ILE A 97 7.68 -2.79 7.25
N LEU A 98 7.86 -2.89 8.56
CA LEU A 98 7.26 -1.94 9.49
C LEU A 98 7.89 -0.54 9.33
N GLY A 99 9.22 -0.47 9.17
CA GLY A 99 9.93 0.78 8.93
C GLY A 99 9.48 1.46 7.63
N THR A 100 9.36 0.71 6.53
CA THR A 100 8.87 1.24 5.26
C THR A 100 7.39 1.63 5.33
N ALA A 101 6.57 0.86 6.04
CA ALA A 101 5.16 1.19 6.23
C ALA A 101 4.96 2.51 6.98
N VAL A 102 5.73 2.74 8.06
CA VAL A 102 5.69 4.02 8.79
C VAL A 102 6.14 5.16 7.88
N PHE A 103 7.26 5.01 7.19
CA PHE A 103 7.78 6.03 6.28
C PHE A 103 6.77 6.39 5.18
N ASN A 104 6.22 5.38 4.50
CA ASN A 104 5.24 5.58 3.44
C ASN A 104 3.96 6.25 3.97
N ALA A 105 3.50 5.86 5.16
CA ALA A 105 2.32 6.45 5.77
C ALA A 105 2.51 7.95 6.06
N VAL A 106 3.68 8.34 6.57
CA VAL A 106 4.02 9.75 6.80
C VAL A 106 4.12 10.51 5.48
N VAL A 107 4.81 9.95 4.48
CA VAL A 107 4.96 10.59 3.16
C VAL A 107 3.59 10.82 2.51
N VAL A 108 2.70 9.82 2.55
CA VAL A 108 1.35 9.97 1.99
C VAL A 108 0.54 11.01 2.75
N GLU A 109 0.60 11.06 4.09
CA GLU A 109 -0.11 12.08 4.87
C GLU A 109 0.36 13.50 4.52
N VAL A 110 1.68 13.69 4.38
CA VAL A 110 2.28 14.98 4.01
C VAL A 110 1.88 15.38 2.58
N LEU A 111 1.85 14.44 1.64
CA LEU A 111 1.50 14.70 0.23
C LEU A 111 -0.02 14.80 0.00
N TYR A 112 -0.84 14.14 0.81
CA TYR A 112 -2.28 14.16 0.68
C TYR A 112 -2.85 15.57 0.90
N THR A 113 -2.31 16.27 1.90
CA THR A 113 -2.73 17.63 2.26
C THR A 113 -2.62 18.65 1.10
N PRO A 114 -1.46 18.82 0.42
CA PRO A 114 -1.34 19.74 -0.70
C PRO A 114 -2.11 19.30 -1.95
N ILE A 115 -2.14 18.00 -2.26
CA ILE A 115 -2.89 17.48 -3.42
C ILE A 115 -4.38 17.78 -3.28
N ARG A 116 -4.91 17.60 -2.07
CA ARG A 116 -6.30 17.89 -1.77
C ARG A 116 -6.63 19.38 -1.93
N LEU A 117 -5.72 20.26 -1.46
CA LEU A 117 -5.86 21.70 -1.61
C LEU A 117 -5.92 22.13 -3.08
N VAL A 118 -5.06 21.56 -3.93
CA VAL A 118 -5.03 21.86 -5.38
C VAL A 118 -6.26 21.32 -6.10
N LEU A 119 -6.76 20.16 -5.70
CA LEU A 119 -7.92 19.52 -6.33
C LEU A 119 -9.28 20.10 -5.88
N HIS A 120 -9.29 21.09 -4.99
CA HIS A 120 -10.50 21.71 -4.41
C HIS A 120 -11.51 20.68 -3.86
N LYS A 121 -11.02 19.59 -3.28
CA LYS A 121 -11.82 18.53 -2.63
C LYS A 121 -11.47 18.42 -1.15
#